data_AF-A0A1Y1MMC6-F1
#
_entry.id   AF-A0A1Y1MMC6-F1
#
_cell.length_a   1.000
_cell.length_b   1.000
_cell.length_c   1.000
_cell.angle_alpha   90.00
_cell.angle_beta   90.00
_cell.angle_gamma   90.00
#
_symmetry.space_group_name_H-M   'P 1'
#
loop_
_entity.id
_entity.type
_entity.pdbx_description
1 polymer ?
#
loop_
_entity_poly.entity_id
_entity_poly.type
_entity_poly.pdbx_seq_one_letter_code
_entity_poly.pdbx_strand_id
1 'polypeptide(L)'
;TSRELKRLDSVTRSPVYAHFQESLGGITTIRAFRQQQRFELENEWRVDANLRAYFPSISANRWLAVRLEFIGAVVILAAAGLAIISVSNHSGLTEGTVGLAMSYALQITTSLNWIVRQTVEVETNIVSVERVLEYARLPSEAPEIIPENRPPIAWPAKGEVDF
;
A
#
# COMPACT_ATOMS: atom_id res chain seq x y z
N THR A 1 12.87 3.11 -4.35
CA THR A 1 12.27 4.43 -4.01
C THR A 1 10.76 4.37 -3.79
N SER A 2 9.95 3.79 -4.69
CA SER A 2 8.48 3.67 -4.49
C SER A 2 8.08 2.86 -3.23
N ARG A 3 8.74 1.72 -2.99
CA ARG A 3 8.53 0.88 -1.79
C ARG A 3 8.77 1.63 -0.48
N GLU A 4 9.84 2.41 -0.42
CA GLU A 4 10.19 3.19 0.78
C GLU A 4 9.18 4.32 1.02
N LEU A 5 8.70 5.00 -0.03
CA LEU A 5 7.63 6.01 0.09
C LEU A 5 6.33 5.40 0.62
N LYS A 6 5.98 4.21 0.17
CA LYS A 6 4.75 3.52 0.61
C LYS A 6 4.87 2.98 2.03
N ARG A 7 6.08 2.54 2.45
CA ARG A 7 6.39 2.24 3.84
C ARG A 7 6.29 3.48 4.73
N LEU A 8 6.86 4.60 4.29
CA LEU A 8 6.75 5.91 4.96
C LEU A 8 5.29 6.35 5.12
N ASP A 9 4.47 6.22 4.07
CA ASP A 9 3.05 6.52 4.13
C ASP A 9 2.33 5.63 5.16
N SER A 10 2.56 4.31 5.11
CA SER A 10 1.96 3.39 6.08
C SER A 10 2.40 3.65 7.53
N VAL A 11 3.66 4.02 7.74
CA VAL A 11 4.22 4.30 9.08
C VAL A 11 3.71 5.63 9.61
N THR A 12 3.60 6.66 8.75
CA THR A 12 3.12 7.99 9.16
C THR A 12 1.61 8.06 9.38
N ARG A 13 0.84 7.13 8.81
CA ARG A 13 -0.62 7.06 9.01
C ARG A 13 -1.02 6.48 10.38
N SER A 14 -0.23 5.56 10.95
CA SER A 14 -0.56 4.92 12.23
C SER A 14 -0.63 5.88 13.43
N PRO A 15 0.31 6.84 13.60
CA PRO A 15 0.25 7.84 14.68
C PRO A 15 -0.99 8.74 14.64
N VAL A 16 -1.59 8.96 13.46
CA VAL A 16 -2.83 9.74 13.30
C VAL A 16 -4.00 8.98 13.94
N TYR A 17 -4.16 7.69 13.61
CA TYR A 17 -5.22 6.86 14.20
C TYR A 17 -5.04 6.67 15.71
N ALA A 18 -3.81 6.45 16.17
CA ALA A 18 -3.52 6.33 17.60
C ALA A 18 -3.86 7.61 18.37
N HIS A 19 -3.46 8.78 17.86
CA HIS A 19 -3.78 10.07 18.47
C HIS A 19 -5.29 10.33 18.52
N PHE A 20 -6.01 9.93 17.47
CA PHE A 20 -7.47 10.04 17.44
C PHE A 20 -8.14 9.15 18.51
N GLN A 21 -7.69 7.89 18.66
CA GLN A 21 -8.18 7.00 19.69
C GLN A 21 -7.89 7.52 21.10
N GLU A 22 -6.69 8.02 21.34
CA GLU A 22 -6.29 8.65 22.61
C GLU A 22 -7.16 9.88 22.93
N SER A 23 -7.41 10.72 21.93
CA SER A 23 -8.25 11.92 22.06
C SER A 23 -9.70 11.57 22.40
N LEU A 24 -10.26 10.52 21.78
CA LEU A 24 -11.61 10.04 22.09
C LEU A 24 -11.69 9.45 23.50
N GLY A 25 -10.71 8.66 23.90
CA GLY A 25 -10.64 8.10 25.25
C GLY A 25 -10.48 9.16 26.34
N GLY A 26 -9.77 10.25 26.05
CA GLY A 26 -9.47 11.35 26.99
C GLY A 26 -10.32 12.61 26.84
N ILE A 27 -11.41 12.59 26.08
CA ILE A 27 -12.11 13.81 25.65
C ILE A 27 -12.61 14.69 26.81
N THR A 28 -13.06 14.06 27.90
CA THR A 28 -13.52 14.75 29.12
C THR A 28 -12.37 15.49 29.80
N THR A 29 -11.22 14.83 29.96
CA THR A 29 -9.99 15.38 30.53
C THR A 29 -9.47 16.55 29.69
N ILE A 30 -9.40 16.38 28.36
CA ILE A 30 -8.92 17.42 27.45
C ILE A 30 -9.78 18.69 27.56
N ARG A 31 -11.11 18.52 27.61
CA ARG A 31 -12.04 19.65 27.76
C ARG A 31 -11.97 20.28 29.15
N ALA A 32 -11.82 19.48 30.21
CA ALA A 32 -11.71 19.96 31.58
C ALA A 32 -10.49 20.88 31.78
N PHE A 33 -9.35 20.52 31.20
CA PHE A 33 -8.12 21.32 31.24
C PHE A 33 -7.99 22.35 30.11
N ARG A 34 -9.01 22.48 29.26
CA ARG A 34 -9.04 23.40 28.10
C ARG A 34 -7.82 23.25 27.17
N GLN A 35 -7.41 22.01 26.90
CA GLN A 35 -6.23 21.69 26.07
C GLN A 35 -6.58 21.35 24.61
N GLN A 36 -7.78 21.71 24.12
CA GLN A 36 -8.25 21.35 22.76
C GLN A 36 -7.30 21.85 21.68
N GLN A 37 -6.90 23.13 21.73
CA GLN A 37 -6.05 23.75 20.72
C GLN A 37 -4.68 23.05 20.58
N ARG A 38 -4.14 22.54 21.70
CA ARG A 38 -2.88 21.77 21.69
C ARG A 38 -3.05 20.44 20.94
N PHE A 39 -4.15 19.72 21.20
CA PHE A 39 -4.46 18.46 20.53
C PHE A 39 -4.82 18.66 19.05
N GLU A 40 -5.49 19.76 18.70
CA GLU A 40 -5.77 20.13 17.32
C GLU A 40 -4.48 20.36 16.53
N LEU A 41 -3.56 21.17 17.07
CA LEU A 41 -2.29 21.47 16.42
C LEU A 41 -1.37 20.24 16.29
N GLU A 42 -1.37 19.37 17.30
CA GLU A 42 -0.68 18.07 17.22
C GLU A 42 -1.27 17.17 16.13
N ASN A 43 -2.60 17.15 16.00
CA ASN A 43 -3.27 16.39 14.95
C ASN A 43 -2.95 16.93 13.55
N GLU A 44 -2.99 18.26 13.36
CA GLU A 44 -2.59 18.91 12.11
C GLU A 44 -1.16 18.56 11.73
N TRP A 45 -0.22 18.63 12.69
CA TRP A 45 1.18 18.29 12.44
C TRP A 45 1.38 16.83 12.00
N ARG A 46 0.66 15.89 12.63
CA ARG A 46 0.69 14.46 12.25
C ARG A 46 0.08 14.21 10.87
N VAL A 47 -1.02 14.89 10.54
CA VAL A 47 -1.64 14.81 9.21
C VAL A 47 -0.71 15.38 8.15
N ASP A 48 -0.10 16.54 8.40
CA ASP A 48 0.89 17.15 7.50
C ASP A 48 2.10 16.24 7.27
N ALA A 49 2.60 15.58 8.32
CA ALA A 49 3.68 14.62 8.20
C ALA A 49 3.30 13.44 7.29
N ASN A 50 2.06 12.92 7.39
CA ASN A 50 1.57 11.90 6.48
C ASN A 50 1.43 12.42 5.05
N LEU A 51 0.86 13.61 4.85
CA LEU A 51 0.71 14.22 3.53
C LEU A 51 2.06 14.44 2.83
N ARG A 52 3.11 14.83 3.57
CA ARG A 52 4.48 14.97 3.06
C ARG A 52 5.06 13.65 2.55
N ALA A 53 4.66 12.51 3.11
CA ALA A 53 5.06 11.19 2.63
C ALA A 53 4.18 10.74 1.44
N TYR A 54 2.89 11.07 1.46
CA TYR A 54 1.91 10.65 0.46
C TYR A 54 2.06 11.37 -0.89
N PHE A 55 2.26 12.70 -0.88
CA PHE A 55 2.31 13.50 -2.11
C PHE A 55 3.44 13.12 -3.09
N PRO A 56 4.68 12.81 -2.63
CA PRO A 56 5.72 12.28 -3.49
C PRO A 56 5.36 10.93 -4.13
N SER A 57 4.58 10.09 -3.45
CA SER A 57 4.13 8.79 -3.98
C SER A 57 3.19 8.97 -5.18
N ILE A 58 2.24 9.91 -5.10
CA ILE A 58 1.39 10.29 -6.25
C ILE A 58 2.25 10.84 -7.40
N SER A 59 3.18 11.73 -7.08
CA SER A 59 4.05 12.36 -8.08
C SER A 59 4.93 11.33 -8.80
N ALA A 60 5.47 10.34 -8.08
CA ALA A 60 6.23 9.24 -8.66
C ALA A 60 5.37 8.37 -9.58
N ASN A 61 4.12 8.07 -9.20
CA ASN A 61 3.19 7.33 -10.06
C ASN A 61 2.87 8.10 -11.36
N ARG A 62 2.63 9.41 -11.28
CA ARG A 62 2.42 10.26 -12.47
C ARG A 62 3.66 10.33 -13.36
N TRP A 63 4.84 10.49 -12.76
CA TRP A 63 6.10 10.52 -13.50
C TRP A 63 6.33 9.22 -14.27
N LEU A 64 6.06 8.08 -13.64
CA LEU A 64 6.16 6.76 -14.26
C LEU A 64 5.16 6.59 -15.41
N ALA A 65 3.91 7.05 -15.22
CA ALA A 65 2.90 7.02 -16.27
C ALA A 65 3.34 7.80 -17.52
N VAL A 66 3.83 9.03 -17.35
CA VAL A 66 4.33 9.87 -18.47
C VAL A 66 5.51 9.20 -19.19
N ARG A 67 6.43 8.56 -18.45
CA ARG A 67 7.56 7.83 -19.06
C ARG A 67 7.10 6.63 -19.87
N LEU A 68 6.11 5.88 -19.38
CA LEU A 68 5.53 4.74 -20.10
C LEU A 68 4.76 5.18 -21.35
N GLU A 69 3.99 6.27 -21.26
CA GLU A 69 3.30 6.86 -22.42
C GLU A 69 4.28 7.33 -23.49
N PHE A 70 5.40 7.95 -23.09
CA PHE A 70 6.45 8.36 -24.02
C PHE A 70 7.08 7.16 -24.75
N ILE A 71 7.42 6.09 -24.03
CA ILE A 71 7.95 4.85 -24.64
C ILE A 71 6.90 4.25 -25.59
N GLY A 72 5.63 4.22 -25.19
CA GLY A 72 4.53 3.78 -26.03
C GLY A 72 4.41 4.57 -27.33
N ALA A 73 4.50 5.90 -27.25
CA ALA A 73 4.47 6.77 -28.42
C ALA A 73 5.65 6.51 -29.36
N VAL A 74 6.85 6.26 -28.83
CA VAL A 74 8.03 5.90 -29.64
C VAL A 74 7.83 4.56 -30.34
N VAL A 75 7.26 3.55 -29.65
CA VAL A 75 6.96 2.24 -30.25
C VAL A 75 5.94 2.37 -31.38
N ILE A 76 4.87 3.14 -31.17
CA ILE A 76 3.85 3.39 -32.20
C ILE A 76 4.46 4.12 -33.41
N LEU A 77 5.27 5.16 -33.18
CA LEU A 77 5.97 5.88 -34.24
C LEU A 77 6.88 4.95 -35.05
N ALA A 78 7.66 4.11 -34.37
CA ALA A 78 8.54 3.14 -35.01
C ALA A 78 7.76 2.08 -35.80
N ALA A 79 6.68 1.54 -35.23
CA ALA A 79 5.82 0.56 -35.91
C ALA A 79 5.17 1.15 -37.16
N ALA A 80 4.63 2.37 -37.06
CA ALA A 80 4.05 3.09 -38.19
C ALA A 80 5.10 3.40 -39.27
N GLY A 81 6.28 3.89 -38.88
CA GLY A 81 7.38 4.19 -39.79
C GLY A 81 7.87 2.95 -40.55
N LEU A 82 8.07 1.83 -39.84
CA LEU A 82 8.47 0.57 -40.45
C LEU A 82 7.39 0.01 -41.39
N ALA A 83 6.11 0.13 -41.02
CA ALA A 83 5.00 -0.27 -41.88
C ALA A 83 5.00 0.50 -43.20
N ILE A 84 5.19 1.82 -43.16
CA ILE A 84 5.25 2.68 -44.36
C ILE A 84 6.45 2.30 -45.25
N ILE A 85 7.64 2.16 -44.67
CA ILE A 85 8.86 1.76 -45.41
C ILE A 85 8.65 0.40 -46.09
N SER A 86 8.05 -0.54 -45.36
CA SER A 86 7.80 -1.89 -45.84
C SER A 86 6.81 -1.91 -47.02
N VAL A 87 5.74 -1.13 -46.95
CA VAL A 87 4.81 -0.94 -48.08
C VAL A 87 5.52 -0.30 -49.27
N SER A 88 6.35 0.72 -49.04
CA SER A 88 7.12 1.37 -50.12
C SER A 88 8.13 0.43 -50.80
N ASN A 89 8.71 -0.52 -50.06
CA ASN A 89 9.69 -1.48 -50.57
C ASN A 89 9.04 -2.75 -51.17
N HIS A 90 7.71 -2.79 -51.34
CA HIS A 90 6.99 -3.92 -51.92
C HIS A 90 7.30 -5.28 -51.26
N SER A 91 7.55 -5.28 -49.95
CA SER A 91 7.97 -6.48 -49.20
C SER A 91 6.88 -7.54 -48.99
N GLY A 92 5.71 -7.38 -49.61
CA GLY A 92 4.62 -8.37 -49.55
C GLY A 92 3.82 -8.38 -48.23
N LEU A 93 3.90 -7.33 -47.40
CA LEU A 93 3.05 -7.22 -46.22
C LEU A 93 1.58 -7.05 -46.60
N THR A 94 0.71 -7.89 -46.03
CA THR A 94 -0.74 -7.75 -46.14
C THR A 94 -1.23 -6.60 -45.26
N GLU A 95 -2.19 -5.82 -45.77
CA GLU A 95 -2.83 -4.69 -45.06
C GLU A 95 -3.35 -5.10 -43.66
N GLY A 96 -3.88 -6.31 -43.54
CA GLY A 96 -4.37 -6.88 -42.27
C GLY A 96 -3.27 -7.03 -41.21
N THR A 97 -2.04 -7.38 -41.60
CA THR A 97 -0.91 -7.53 -40.67
C THR A 97 -0.45 -6.18 -40.12
N VAL A 98 -0.51 -5.13 -40.95
CA VAL A 98 -0.19 -3.76 -40.52
C VAL A 98 -1.24 -3.25 -39.53
N GLY A 99 -2.52 -3.45 -39.82
CA GLY A 99 -3.61 -3.10 -38.91
C GLY A 99 -3.53 -3.84 -37.56
N LEU A 100 -3.18 -5.13 -37.60
CA LEU A 100 -2.96 -5.94 -36.39
C LEU A 100 -1.77 -5.42 -35.57
N ALA A 101 -0.63 -5.15 -36.21
CA ALA A 101 0.56 -4.64 -35.54
C ALA A 101 0.30 -3.27 -34.86
N MET A 102 -0.41 -2.37 -35.54
CA MET A 102 -0.80 -1.07 -34.98
C MET A 102 -1.78 -1.21 -33.80
N SER A 103 -2.72 -2.14 -33.88
CA SER A 103 -3.67 -2.42 -32.79
C SER A 103 -2.96 -2.91 -31.53
N TYR A 104 -1.94 -3.77 -31.68
CA TYR A 104 -1.12 -4.22 -30.56
C TYR A 104 -0.19 -3.14 -30.03
N ALA A 105 0.41 -2.32 -30.90
CA ALA A 105 1.24 -1.20 -30.49
C ALA A 105 0.46 -0.18 -29.63
N LEU A 106 -0.81 0.05 -29.93
CA LEU A 106 -1.68 0.92 -29.12
C LEU A 106 -1.99 0.30 -27.74
N GLN A 107 -2.20 -1.01 -27.66
CA GLN A 107 -2.50 -1.71 -26.41
C GLN A 107 -1.28 -1.91 -25.49
N ILE A 108 -0.06 -1.89 -26.03
CA ILE A 108 1.14 -2.20 -25.23
C ILE A 108 1.35 -1.18 -24.11
N THR A 109 1.06 0.10 -24.38
CA THR A 109 1.24 1.21 -23.44
C THR A 109 0.32 1.10 -22.23
N THR A 110 -0.97 0.82 -22.48
CA THR A 110 -1.96 0.64 -21.42
C THR A 110 -1.67 -0.60 -20.59
N SER A 111 -1.26 -1.69 -21.25
CA SER A 111 -0.87 -2.94 -20.59
C SER A 111 0.35 -2.76 -19.70
N LEU A 112 1.40 -2.06 -20.17
CA LEU A 112 2.60 -1.78 -19.38
C LEU A 112 2.29 -0.89 -18.17
N ASN A 113 1.46 0.14 -18.33
CA ASN A 113 1.02 0.97 -17.20
C ASN A 113 0.30 0.14 -16.14
N TRP A 114 -0.62 -0.74 -16.58
CA TRP A 114 -1.36 -1.62 -15.70
C TRP A 114 -0.45 -2.61 -14.97
N ILE A 115 0.45 -3.30 -15.68
CA ILE A 115 1.41 -4.26 -15.08
C ILE A 115 2.25 -3.58 -14.00
N VAL A 116 2.81 -2.41 -14.30
CA VAL A 116 3.65 -1.69 -13.35
C VAL A 116 2.87 -1.30 -12.09
N ARG A 117 1.61 -0.84 -12.24
CA ARG A 117 0.73 -0.55 -11.10
C ARG A 117 0.44 -1.81 -10.29
N GLN A 118 0.11 -2.91 -10.95
CA GLN A 118 -0.18 -4.19 -10.29
C GLN A 118 1.02 -4.72 -9.50
N THR A 119 2.22 -4.64 -10.05
CA THR A 119 3.45 -5.03 -9.32
C THR A 119 3.60 -4.24 -8.03
N VAL A 120 3.38 -2.92 -8.06
CA VAL A 120 3.46 -2.07 -6.85
C VAL A 120 2.36 -2.40 -5.84
N GLU A 121 1.15 -2.74 -6.30
CA GLU A 121 0.04 -3.17 -5.44
C GLU A 121 0.36 -4.50 -4.75
N VAL A 122 0.84 -5.49 -5.49
CA VAL A 122 1.26 -6.80 -4.96
C VAL A 122 2.39 -6.64 -3.94
N GLU A 123 3.45 -5.88 -4.27
CA GLU A 123 4.56 -5.59 -3.36
C GLU A 123 4.13 -4.92 -2.05
N THR A 124 3.00 -4.21 -2.05
CA THR A 124 2.46 -3.58 -0.84
C THR A 124 1.61 -4.55 -0.05
N ASN A 125 0.73 -5.27 -0.73
CA ASN A 125 -0.24 -6.14 -0.08
C ASN A 125 0.44 -7.35 0.58
N ILE A 126 1.58 -7.81 0.05
CA ILE A 126 2.35 -8.91 0.64
C ILE A 126 2.87 -8.60 2.05
N VAL A 127 3.12 -7.33 2.39
CA VAL A 127 3.58 -6.92 3.73
C VAL A 127 2.56 -7.28 4.81
N SER A 128 1.26 -7.25 4.49
CA SER A 128 0.22 -7.71 5.40
C SER A 128 0.30 -9.21 5.66
N VAL A 129 0.65 -10.02 4.65
CA VAL A 129 0.84 -11.46 4.80
C VAL A 129 2.08 -11.76 5.64
N GLU A 130 3.18 -11.04 5.43
CA GLU A 130 4.39 -11.15 6.27
C GLU A 130 4.08 -10.91 7.74
N ARG A 131 3.28 -9.88 8.05
CA ARG A 131 2.85 -9.58 9.43
C ARG A 131 1.98 -10.67 10.05
N VAL A 132 1.04 -11.24 9.30
CA VAL A 132 0.22 -12.35 9.79
C VAL A 132 1.08 -13.57 10.09
N LEU A 133 2.05 -13.88 9.23
CA LEU A 133 3.00 -14.98 9.44
C LEU A 133 3.91 -14.73 10.65
N GLU A 134 4.31 -13.48 10.89
CA GLU A 134 5.06 -13.10 12.09
C GLU A 134 4.25 -13.39 13.35
N TYR A 135 2.99 -12.94 13.42
CA TYR A 135 2.12 -13.19 14.57
C TYR A 135 1.77 -14.67 14.76
N ALA A 136 1.60 -15.43 13.67
CA ALA A 136 1.35 -16.85 13.74
C ALA A 136 2.53 -17.68 14.29
N ARG A 137 3.74 -17.11 14.28
CA ARG A 137 4.97 -17.75 14.79
C ARG A 137 5.36 -17.30 16.19
N LEU A 138 4.61 -16.37 16.80
CA LEU A 138 4.86 -15.96 18.17
C LEU A 138 4.67 -17.15 19.13
N PRO A 139 5.47 -17.23 20.21
CA PRO A 139 5.25 -18.24 21.24
C PRO A 139 3.84 -18.07 21.82
N SER A 140 3.08 -19.16 21.81
CA SER A 140 1.73 -19.16 22.38
C SER A 140 1.80 -19.06 23.90
N GLU A 141 0.81 -18.39 24.48
CA GLU A 141 0.61 -18.42 25.93
C GLU A 141 0.26 -19.85 26.39
N ALA A 142 0.27 -20.07 27.71
CA ALA A 142 -0.11 -21.36 28.26
C ALA A 142 -1.55 -21.73 27.84
N PRO A 143 -1.86 -23.03 27.64
CA PRO A 143 -3.21 -23.46 27.33
C PRO A 143 -4.21 -22.95 28.35
N GLU A 144 -5.37 -22.47 27.88
CA GLU A 144 -6.45 -21.96 28.74
C GLU A 144 -6.88 -22.99 29.80
N ILE A 145 -6.86 -24.28 29.42
CA ILE A 145 -7.24 -25.38 30.28
C ILE A 145 -6.10 -26.40 30.28
N ILE A 146 -5.60 -26.70 31.48
CA ILE A 146 -4.69 -27.80 31.75
C ILE A 146 -5.53 -28.90 32.43
N PRO A 147 -5.96 -29.95 31.70
CA PRO A 147 -6.85 -30.98 32.22
C PRO A 147 -6.30 -31.66 33.49
N GLU A 148 -4.98 -31.80 33.58
CA GLU A 148 -4.28 -32.47 34.66
C GLU A 148 -4.24 -31.63 35.95
N ASN A 149 -4.40 -30.31 35.87
CA ASN A 149 -4.24 -29.40 37.01
C ASN A 149 -5.40 -28.39 37.12
N ARG A 150 -6.63 -28.89 36.95
CA ARG A 150 -7.83 -28.05 37.10
C ARG A 150 -8.17 -27.87 38.58
N PRO A 151 -8.33 -26.62 39.05
CA PRO A 151 -8.75 -26.40 40.42
C PRO A 151 -10.19 -26.93 40.63
N PRO A 152 -10.52 -27.43 41.84
CA PRO A 152 -11.86 -27.89 42.15
C PRO A 152 -12.88 -26.75 42.08
N ILE A 153 -14.17 -27.08 41.92
CA ILE A 153 -15.27 -26.10 41.82
C ILE A 153 -15.30 -25.11 43.00
N ALA A 154 -14.86 -25.55 44.18
CA ALA A 154 -14.81 -24.71 45.37
C ALA A 154 -13.62 -23.73 45.40
N TRP A 155 -12.70 -23.78 44.44
CA TRP A 155 -11.54 -22.88 44.39
C TRP A 155 -11.92 -21.49 43.85
N PRO A 156 -11.37 -20.39 44.39
CA PRO A 156 -10.50 -20.32 45.57
C PRO A 156 -11.33 -20.19 46.86
N ALA A 157 -11.48 -21.27 47.63
CA ALA A 157 -12.37 -21.31 48.81
C ALA A 157 -11.97 -20.36 49.94
N LYS A 158 -10.66 -20.13 50.11
CA LYS A 158 -10.11 -19.27 51.17
C LYS A 158 -9.58 -17.93 50.66
N GLY A 159 -9.35 -17.80 49.35
CA GLY A 159 -8.81 -16.57 48.75
C GLY A 159 -7.43 -16.13 49.27
N GLU A 160 -6.65 -17.02 49.89
CA GLU A 160 -5.31 -16.73 50.41
C GLU A 160 -4.29 -16.72 49.26
N VAL A 161 -3.41 -15.71 49.23
CA VAL A 161 -2.34 -15.54 48.25
C VAL A 161 -1.04 -15.25 49.01
N ASP A 162 -0.04 -16.11 48.83
CA ASP A 162 1.32 -15.92 49.33
C ASP A 162 2.28 -15.71 48.14
N PHE A 163 3.31 -14.88 48.34
CA PHE A 163 4.32 -14.51 47.35
C PHE A 163 5.68 -15.14 47.64
#